data_AF-K1RII8-F1
#
_entry.id   AF-K1RII8-F1
#
_cell.length_a   1.000
_cell.length_b   1.000
_cell.length_c   1.000
_cell.angle_alpha   90.00
_cell.angle_beta   90.00
_cell.angle_gamma   90.00
#
_symmetry.space_group_name_H-M   'P 1'
#
loop_
_entity.id
_entity.type
_entity.pdbx_description
1 polymer ?
#
loop_
_entity_poly.entity_id
_entity_poly.type
_entity_poly.pdbx_seq_one_letter_code
_entity_poly.pdbx_strand_id
1 'polypeptide(L)'
;GIPVLTMELAVGRASRKSAVLSYKTLEKPKSKWHIHGWLCMIGCYLLMMFYTPVSAWMLDYFYKFATGTFKSGMNSEQVSGVFNNLMASPVEMIIWLAIIVVFGFFDAVEDFKKALKRSARL
;
A
#
# COMPACT_ATOMS: atom_id res chain seq x y z
N GLY A 1 -6.25 -8.16 18.06
CA GLY A 1 -6.71 -8.33 16.67
C GLY A 1 -8.22 -8.20 16.56
N ILE A 2 -8.96 -9.23 16.96
CA ILE A 2 -10.43 -9.29 16.80
C ILE A 2 -11.18 -8.08 17.41
N PRO A 3 -10.88 -7.62 18.64
CA PRO A 3 -11.61 -6.47 19.21
C PRO A 3 -11.36 -5.14 18.49
N VAL A 4 -10.19 -4.97 17.87
CA VAL A 4 -9.85 -3.75 17.13
C VAL A 4 -10.57 -3.75 15.78
N LEU A 5 -10.56 -4.88 15.08
CA LEU A 5 -11.30 -5.06 13.83
C LEU A 5 -12.81 -4.85 13.99
N THR A 6 -13.41 -5.35 15.09
CA THR A 6 -14.83 -5.13 15.34
C THR A 6 -15.15 -3.67 15.66
N MET A 7 -14.27 -2.96 16.37
CA MET A 7 -14.40 -1.53 16.61
C MET A 7 -14.28 -0.71 15.31
N GLU A 8 -13.31 -1.01 14.46
CA GLU A 8 -13.14 -0.35 13.15
C GLU A 8 -14.35 -0.57 12.24
N LEU A 9 -14.88 -1.80 12.18
CA LEU A 9 -16.09 -2.12 11.43
C LEU A 9 -17.34 -1.44 12.02
N ALA A 10 -17.45 -1.34 13.34
CA ALA A 10 -18.55 -0.64 14.00
C ALA A 10 -18.51 0.86 13.70
N VAL A 11 -17.34 1.49 13.78
CA VAL A 11 -17.13 2.91 13.45
C VAL A 11 -17.38 3.16 11.96
N GLY A 12 -16.92 2.27 11.08
CA GLY A 12 -17.18 2.35 9.64
C GLY A 12 -18.66 2.24 9.29
N ARG A 13 -19.40 1.31 9.92
CA ARG A 13 -20.85 1.16 9.73
C ARG A 13 -21.64 2.33 10.30
N ALA A 14 -21.23 2.89 11.44
CA ALA A 14 -21.92 4.01 12.08
C ALA A 14 -21.74 5.32 11.32
N SER A 15 -20.57 5.52 10.71
CA SER A 15 -20.26 6.75 9.95
C SER A 15 -20.75 6.72 8.51
N ARG A 16 -20.66 5.57 7.81
CA ARG A 16 -20.90 5.43 6.36
C ARG A 16 -20.06 6.40 5.49
N LYS A 17 -19.04 7.05 6.06
CA LYS A 17 -18.14 8.00 5.40
C LYS A 17 -16.68 7.59 5.62
N SER A 18 -15.76 8.19 4.85
CA SER A 18 -14.31 7.96 4.97
C SER A 18 -13.81 8.22 6.40
N ALA A 19 -12.74 7.53 6.82
CA ALA A 19 -12.23 7.50 8.21
C ALA A 19 -12.14 8.89 8.88
N VAL A 20 -11.68 9.91 8.14
CA VAL A 20 -11.60 11.30 8.64
C VAL A 20 -12.96 11.93 8.87
N LEU A 21 -13.91 11.70 7.95
CA LEU A 21 -15.29 12.15 8.09
C LEU A 21 -16.03 11.37 9.18
N SER A 22 -15.65 10.12 9.48
CA SER A 22 -16.17 9.34 10.60
C SER A 22 -15.85 9.97 11.93
N TYR A 23 -14.57 10.33 12.15
CA TYR A 23 -14.17 11.04 13.36
C TYR A 23 -14.82 12.42 13.47
N LYS A 24 -15.08 13.10 12.34
CA LYS A 24 -15.77 14.40 12.32
C LYS A 24 -17.29 14.33 12.50
N THR A 25 -17.92 13.24 12.08
CA THR A 25 -19.39 13.07 12.16
C THR A 25 -19.81 12.48 13.52
N LEU A 26 -18.97 11.67 14.15
CA LEU A 26 -19.23 11.03 15.45
C LEU A 26 -18.77 11.89 16.66
N GLU A 27 -18.30 13.11 16.43
CA GLU A 27 -17.79 13.96 17.50
C GLU A 27 -18.94 14.57 18.33
N LYS A 28 -18.86 14.45 19.66
CA LYS A 28 -19.69 15.23 20.60
C LYS A 28 -19.13 16.67 20.69
N PRO A 29 -19.99 17.70 20.84
CA PRO A 29 -19.55 19.09 20.92
C PRO A 29 -18.67 19.30 22.16
N LYS A 30 -17.34 19.46 21.96
CA LYS A 30 -16.23 19.81 22.90
C LYS A 30 -14.99 18.90 22.83
N SER A 31 -15.00 17.80 22.08
CA SER A 31 -13.88 16.86 22.11
C SER A 31 -12.89 17.08 20.95
N LYS A 32 -11.58 16.95 21.19
CA LYS A 32 -10.50 17.17 20.18
C LYS A 32 -10.03 15.85 19.54
N TRP A 33 -10.94 14.98 19.11
CA TRP A 33 -10.57 13.65 18.57
C TRP A 33 -10.07 13.71 17.13
N HIS A 34 -10.26 14.84 16.44
CA HIS A 34 -9.69 15.10 15.11
C HIS A 34 -8.18 14.86 14.99
N ILE A 35 -7.39 15.05 16.05
CA ILE A 35 -5.92 14.90 16.02
C ILE A 35 -5.52 13.44 15.77
N HIS A 36 -6.24 12.48 16.36
CA HIS A 36 -5.95 11.05 16.17
C HIS A 36 -6.32 10.58 14.76
N GLY A 37 -7.37 11.13 14.16
CA GLY A 37 -7.74 10.86 12.77
C GLY A 37 -6.68 11.35 11.78
N TRP A 38 -6.05 12.51 12.04
CA TRP A 38 -4.98 13.04 11.21
C TRP A 38 -3.68 12.23 11.35
N LEU A 39 -3.33 11.81 12.57
CA LEU A 39 -2.19 10.93 12.83
C LEU A 39 -2.35 9.59 12.09
N CYS A 40 -3.55 9.00 12.15
CA CYS A 40 -3.87 7.76 11.42
C CYS A 40 -3.70 7.93 9.90
N MET A 41 -4.16 9.04 9.32
CA MET A 41 -3.96 9.31 7.88
C MET A 41 -2.49 9.48 7.50
N ILE A 42 -1.72 10.24 8.29
CA ILE A 42 -0.28 10.40 8.05
C ILE A 42 0.41 9.03 8.15
N GLY A 43 0.04 8.20 9.13
CA GLY A 43 0.53 6.84 9.27
C GLY A 43 0.25 5.99 8.02
N CYS A 44 -0.99 5.99 7.53
CA CYS A 44 -1.36 5.27 6.32
C CYS A 44 -0.59 5.78 5.08
N TYR A 45 -0.39 7.10 4.97
CA TYR A 45 0.35 7.68 3.85
C TYR A 45 1.84 7.32 3.89
N LEU A 46 2.47 7.36 5.07
CA LEU A 46 3.85 6.93 5.28
C LEU A 46 4.03 5.45 4.97
N LEU A 47 3.07 4.60 5.39
CA LEU A 47 3.07 3.19 5.05
C LEU A 47 3.01 2.98 3.54
N MET A 48 2.13 3.68 2.82
CA MET A 48 2.03 3.60 1.36
C MET A 48 3.30 4.08 0.66
N MET A 49 3.92 5.17 1.16
CA MET A 49 5.18 5.69 0.63
C MET A 49 6.33 4.69 0.78
N PHE A 50 6.38 3.93 1.87
CA PHE A 50 7.39 2.89 2.07
C PHE A 50 7.10 1.63 1.24
N TYR A 51 5.83 1.21 1.16
CA TYR A 51 5.46 -0.02 0.47
C TYR A 51 5.66 0.04 -1.05
N THR A 52 5.34 1.16 -1.68
CA THR A 52 5.41 1.31 -3.15
C THR A 52 6.82 1.02 -3.72
N PRO A 53 7.91 1.66 -3.24
CA PRO A 53 9.26 1.34 -3.70
C PRO A 53 9.70 -0.07 -3.27
N VAL A 54 9.23 -0.57 -2.11
CA VAL A 54 9.56 -1.92 -1.65
C VAL A 54 9.04 -2.99 -2.60
N SER A 55 7.79 -2.87 -3.02
CA SER A 55 7.20 -3.77 -4.00
C SER A 55 7.84 -3.64 -5.38
N ALA A 56 8.32 -2.45 -5.77
CA ALA A 56 8.97 -2.21 -7.05
C ALA A 56 10.29 -2.98 -7.21
N TRP A 57 11.22 -2.86 -6.26
CA TRP A 57 12.48 -3.59 -6.35
C TRP A 57 12.30 -5.10 -6.13
N MET A 58 11.28 -5.53 -5.38
CA MET A 58 10.93 -6.94 -5.26
C MET A 58 10.47 -7.53 -6.60
N LEU A 59 9.66 -6.79 -7.36
CA LEU A 59 9.20 -7.21 -8.68
C LEU A 59 10.34 -7.24 -9.70
N ASP A 60 11.24 -6.25 -9.69
CA ASP A 60 12.45 -6.26 -10.51
C ASP A 60 13.32 -7.48 -10.22
N TYR A 61 13.52 -7.80 -8.94
CA TYR A 61 14.29 -8.96 -8.54
C TYR A 61 13.66 -10.26 -9.04
N PHE A 62 12.32 -10.37 -8.98
CA PHE A 62 11.57 -11.48 -9.58
C PHE A 62 11.74 -11.54 -11.10
N TYR A 63 11.73 -10.39 -11.78
CA TYR A 63 11.97 -10.33 -13.23
C TYR A 63 13.38 -10.78 -13.60
N LYS A 64 14.41 -10.30 -12.90
CA LYS A 64 15.81 -10.74 -13.06
C LYS A 64 16.01 -12.23 -12.78
N PHE A 65 15.21 -12.79 -11.87
CA PHE A 65 15.13 -14.22 -11.61
C PHE A 65 14.51 -14.98 -12.80
N ALA A 66 13.38 -14.50 -13.32
CA ALA A 66 12.69 -15.09 -14.46
C ALA A 66 13.47 -15.01 -15.78
N THR A 67 14.22 -13.93 -16.03
CA THR A 67 15.05 -13.75 -17.24
C THR A 67 16.34 -14.56 -17.22
N GLY A 68 16.62 -15.33 -16.17
CA GLY A 68 17.78 -16.21 -16.10
C GLY A 68 19.10 -15.48 -15.86
N THR A 69 19.05 -14.24 -15.34
CA THR A 69 20.25 -13.53 -14.85
C THR A 69 20.93 -14.32 -13.73
N PHE A 70 20.16 -15.12 -13.00
CA PHE A 70 20.64 -16.09 -12.04
C PHE A 70 21.03 -17.43 -12.69
N LYS A 71 22.23 -17.47 -13.28
CA LYS A 71 22.82 -18.73 -13.77
C LYS A 71 23.08 -19.69 -12.61
N SER A 72 22.88 -20.99 -12.84
CA SER A 72 23.17 -22.06 -11.89
C SER A 72 24.60 -21.94 -11.36
N GLY A 73 24.78 -21.69 -10.06
CA GLY A 73 26.08 -21.56 -9.40
C GLY A 73 26.47 -20.15 -8.93
N MET A 74 25.58 -19.15 -8.97
CA MET A 74 25.89 -17.83 -8.42
C MET A 74 26.07 -17.86 -6.89
N ASN A 75 27.17 -17.27 -6.43
CA ASN A 75 27.51 -17.17 -5.01
C ASN A 75 26.71 -16.05 -4.32
N SER A 76 26.53 -16.12 -2.99
CA SER A 76 25.81 -15.13 -2.16
C SER A 76 26.30 -13.68 -2.38
N GLU A 77 27.60 -13.51 -2.62
CA GLU A 77 28.23 -12.21 -2.89
C GLU A 77 27.79 -11.61 -4.23
N GLN A 78 27.61 -12.43 -5.26
CA GLN A 78 27.19 -11.96 -6.59
C GLN A 78 25.72 -11.52 -6.57
N VAL A 79 24.89 -12.23 -5.81
CA VAL A 79 23.50 -11.87 -5.55
C VAL A 79 23.40 -10.51 -4.84
N SER A 80 24.21 -10.32 -3.80
CA SER A 80 24.29 -9.05 -3.07
C SER A 80 24.82 -7.91 -3.95
N GLY A 81 25.72 -8.20 -4.90
CA GLY A 81 26.20 -7.24 -5.89
C GLY A 81 25.11 -6.78 -6.87
N VAL A 82 24.24 -7.70 -7.33
CA VAL A 82 23.09 -7.36 -8.18
C VAL A 82 22.10 -6.45 -7.44
N PHE A 83 21.83 -6.73 -6.17
CA PHE A 83 20.97 -5.88 -5.34
C PHE A 83 21.56 -4.47 -5.11
N ASN A 84 22.86 -4.38 -4.82
CA ASN A 84 23.52 -3.08 -4.66
C ASN A 84 23.53 -2.27 -5.96
N ASN A 85 23.76 -2.92 -7.10
CA ASN A 85 23.69 -2.26 -8.40
C ASN A 85 22.28 -1.78 -8.74
N LEU A 86 21.25 -2.54 -8.38
CA LEU A 86 19.86 -2.12 -8.51
C LEU A 86 19.57 -0.88 -7.65
N MET A 87 19.96 -0.89 -6.38
CA MET A 87 19.80 0.27 -5.49
C MET A 87 20.61 1.48 -5.96
N ALA A 88 21.76 1.26 -6.60
CA ALA A 88 22.62 2.30 -7.13
C ALA A 88 22.15 2.84 -8.50
N SER A 89 21.11 2.24 -9.12
CA SER A 89 20.56 2.64 -10.41
C SER A 89 19.19 3.32 -10.25
N PRO A 90 19.13 4.66 -10.15
CA PRO A 90 17.87 5.39 -9.98
C PRO A 90 16.91 5.17 -11.14
N VAL A 91 17.44 5.00 -12.36
CA VAL A 91 16.65 4.86 -13.59
C VAL A 91 15.86 3.56 -13.58
N GLU A 92 16.52 2.44 -13.26
CA GLU A 92 15.87 1.13 -13.18
C GLU A 92 14.81 1.12 -12.07
N MET A 93 15.13 1.71 -10.92
CA MET A 93 14.20 1.83 -9.80
C MET A 93 12.95 2.66 -10.14
N ILE A 94 13.09 3.77 -10.88
CA ILE A 94 11.97 4.61 -11.31
C ILE A 94 11.06 3.89 -12.31
N ILE A 95 11.62 3.10 -13.24
CA ILE A 95 10.84 2.34 -14.22
C ILE A 95 9.96 1.31 -13.51
N TRP A 96 10.53 0.52 -12.59
CA TRP A 96 9.77 -0.47 -11.83
C TRP A 96 8.76 0.16 -10.87
N LEU A 97 9.10 1.31 -10.29
CA LEU A 97 8.17 2.10 -9.50
C LEU A 97 6.96 2.55 -10.33
N ALA A 98 7.19 3.08 -11.53
CA ALA A 98 6.12 3.49 -12.44
C ALA A 98 5.21 2.30 -12.81
N ILE A 99 5.81 1.13 -13.07
CA ILE A 99 5.07 -0.11 -13.34
C ILE A 99 4.16 -0.46 -12.14
N ILE A 100 4.71 -0.54 -10.92
CA ILE A 100 3.92 -0.86 -9.72
C ILE A 100 2.82 0.18 -9.46
N VAL A 101 3.07 1.47 -9.69
CA VAL A 101 2.06 2.52 -9.52
C VAL A 101 0.91 2.35 -10.52
N VAL A 102 1.20 2.02 -11.78
CA VAL A 102 0.17 1.76 -12.79
C VAL A 102 -0.66 0.53 -12.43
N PHE A 103 -0.01 -0.56 -12.03
CA PHE A 103 -0.69 -1.77 -11.55
C PHE A 103 -1.55 -1.49 -10.32
N GLY A 104 -0.99 -0.80 -9.32
CA GLY A 104 -1.72 -0.43 -8.11
C GLY A 104 -2.93 0.47 -8.39
N PHE A 105 -2.84 1.38 -9.36
CA PHE A 105 -3.98 2.19 -9.78
C PHE A 105 -5.06 1.36 -10.48
N PHE A 106 -4.66 0.40 -11.31
CA PHE A 106 -5.59 -0.52 -11.97
C PHE A 106 -6.37 -1.35 -10.95
N ASP A 107 -5.67 -1.98 -10.00
CA ASP A 107 -6.26 -2.80 -8.94
C ASP A 107 -7.20 -1.95 -8.07
N ALA A 108 -6.79 -0.73 -7.70
CA ALA A 108 -7.63 0.19 -6.92
C ALA A 108 -8.94 0.55 -7.63
N VAL A 109 -8.91 0.75 -8.95
CA VAL A 109 -10.11 1.03 -9.75
C VAL A 109 -11.04 -0.19 -9.81
N GLU A 110 -10.50 -1.38 -9.96
CA GLU A 110 -11.31 -2.61 -9.94
C GLU A 110 -11.98 -2.84 -8.59
N ASP A 111 -11.24 -2.65 -7.51
CA ASP A 111 -11.75 -2.82 -6.16
C ASP A 111 -12.84 -1.80 -5.84
N PHE A 112 -12.66 -0.55 -6.30
CA PHE A 112 -13.70 0.47 -6.19
C PHE A 112 -14.98 0.06 -6.95
N LYS A 113 -14.84 -0.45 -8.19
CA LYS A 113 -15.98 -0.96 -8.97
C LYS A 113 -16.67 -2.14 -8.28
N LYS A 114 -15.91 -3.09 -7.71
CA LYS A 114 -16.44 -4.24 -6.96
C LYS A 114 -17.20 -3.76 -5.71
N ALA A 115 -16.66 -2.78 -4.99
CA ALA A 115 -17.29 -2.20 -3.80
C ALA A 115 -18.63 -1.52 -4.14
N LEU A 116 -18.67 -0.71 -5.21
CA LEU A 116 -19.91 -0.09 -5.68
C LEU A 116 -20.98 -1.12 -6.07
N LYS A 117 -20.60 -2.14 -6.85
CA LYS A 117 -21.53 -3.22 -7.24
C LYS A 117 -22.09 -3.97 -6.03
N ARG A 118 -21.29 -4.18 -4.99
CA ARG A 118 -21.74 -4.83 -3.74
C ARG A 118 -22.74 -3.95 -2.97
N SER A 119 -22.51 -2.64 -2.92
CA SER A 119 -23.44 -1.73 -2.23
C SER A 119 -24.78 -1.56 -2.95
N ALA A 120 -24.81 -1.70 -4.28
CA ALA A 120 -26.05 -1.57 -5.05
C ALA A 120 -26.92 -2.84 -5.03
N ARG A 121 -26.40 -3.96 -4.52
CA ARG A 121 -27.12 -5.24 -4.37
C ARG A 121 -27.78 -5.42 -3.00
N LEU A 122 -27.58 -4.46 -2.08
CA LEU A 122 -28.18 -4.39 -0.74
C LEU A 122 -29.29 -3.34 -0.75
#